data_AF-A0A3M0WCK4-F1
#
_entry.id   AF-A0A3M0WCK4-F1
#
_cell.length_a   1.000
_cell.length_b   1.000
_cell.length_c   1.000
_cell.angle_alpha   90.00
_cell.angle_beta   90.00
_cell.angle_gamma   90.00
#
_symmetry.space_group_name_H-M   'P 1'
#
loop_
_entity.id
_entity.type
_entity.pdbx_description
1 polymer ?
#
loop_
_entity_poly.entity_id
_entity_poly.type
_entity_poly.pdbx_seq_one_letter_code
_entity_poly.pdbx_strand_id
1 'polypeptide(L)'
;MVVIFDVDGVLIDVSKSYHYSIGDTVKKFSGVEKPLEELLDIKFSFNINNDWDASIAGIIYAKSNLNLENFKKLFKEFSNSLDKMYIFAEKNEIELPVYEELVDFFESRYRIHRLKEEMIFPHDVLERISKKADILGVITGRPFEDLDFSFKHFKLYRYFDYIITEDDIPEPELRKPSSYPLELFFKKLSYEEPAFYIGDTNADLKMVESFNRKNEKNVQFVLMENQHNKDIKTDIKETRNMLYRLYHANLVSFTRKKDKKKGWYIYYWTFNHKNIKHLNTELKKNRLKNLKERVKRESKSLFFACNNKCIRFDFDQATNFNFKCPECGELMHQEDNKKIIEKLEKEIKALEKELK
;
A
#
# COMPACT_ATOMS: atom_id res chain seq x y z
N MET A 1 -7.07 -17.25 -1.24
CA MET A 1 -6.36 -16.12 -1.86
C MET A 1 -6.47 -14.89 -0.97
N VAL A 2 -5.34 -14.39 -0.51
CA VAL A 2 -5.24 -13.14 0.25
C VAL A 2 -4.64 -12.06 -0.66
N VAL A 3 -5.19 -10.86 -0.66
CA VAL A 3 -4.64 -9.71 -1.39
C VAL A 3 -4.47 -8.54 -0.43
N ILE A 4 -3.23 -8.10 -0.22
CA ILE A 4 -2.86 -7.02 0.69
C ILE A 4 -2.39 -5.84 -0.16
N PHE A 5 -2.81 -4.63 0.20
CA PHE A 5 -2.45 -3.39 -0.46
C PHE A 5 -1.68 -2.47 0.48
N ASP A 6 -0.66 -1.80 -0.04
CA ASP A 6 -0.27 -0.50 0.51
C ASP A 6 -1.30 0.58 0.14
N VAL A 7 -1.22 1.74 0.77
CA VAL A 7 -2.11 2.88 0.52
C VAL A 7 -1.46 3.87 -0.42
N ASP A 8 -0.33 4.44 -0.03
CA ASP A 8 0.31 5.53 -0.75
C ASP A 8 0.97 5.00 -2.03
N GLY A 9 0.69 5.64 -3.17
CA GLY A 9 1.20 5.19 -4.46
C GLY A 9 0.57 3.89 -4.98
N VAL A 10 -0.37 3.29 -4.23
CA VAL A 10 -1.06 2.04 -4.59
C VAL A 10 -2.58 2.22 -4.63
N LEU A 11 -3.22 2.49 -3.49
CA LEU A 11 -4.67 2.75 -3.44
C LEU A 11 -4.98 4.22 -3.70
N ILE A 12 -4.11 5.11 -3.21
CA ILE A 12 -4.32 6.56 -3.20
C ILE A 12 -3.05 7.25 -3.73
N ASP A 13 -3.25 8.15 -4.69
CA ASP A 13 -2.23 9.10 -5.11
C ASP A 13 -2.24 10.30 -4.14
N VAL A 14 -1.15 10.39 -3.37
CA VAL A 14 -0.91 11.44 -2.36
C VAL A 14 -0.08 12.60 -2.88
N SER A 15 0.41 12.55 -4.11
CA SER A 15 1.37 13.54 -4.62
C SER A 15 0.87 14.97 -4.43
N LYS A 16 -0.41 15.22 -4.71
CA LYS A 16 -1.04 16.54 -4.56
C LYS A 16 -1.07 17.01 -3.10
N SER A 17 -1.33 16.15 -2.11
CA SER A 17 -1.37 16.60 -0.71
C SER A 17 -0.01 17.14 -0.25
N TYR A 18 1.09 16.50 -0.65
CA TYR A 18 2.45 17.00 -0.39
C TYR A 18 2.83 18.22 -1.24
N HIS A 19 2.58 18.18 -2.56
CA HIS A 19 2.97 19.26 -3.47
C HIS A 19 2.36 20.61 -3.06
N TYR A 20 1.06 20.65 -2.77
CA TYR A 20 0.40 21.89 -2.35
C TYR A 20 0.84 22.34 -0.95
N SER A 21 1.23 21.41 -0.08
CA SER A 21 1.77 21.73 1.25
C SER A 21 3.15 22.39 1.16
N ILE A 22 4.00 21.96 0.21
CA ILE A 22 5.27 22.66 -0.09
C ILE A 22 4.97 24.10 -0.50
N GLY A 23 4.07 24.31 -1.46
CA GLY A 23 3.71 25.64 -1.95
C GLY A 23 3.23 26.59 -0.85
N ASP A 24 2.32 26.12 0.00
CA ASP A 24 1.79 26.91 1.12
C ASP A 24 2.87 27.21 2.17
N THR A 25 3.74 26.25 2.46
CA THR A 25 4.84 26.39 3.43
C THR A 25 5.86 27.40 2.94
N VAL A 26 6.26 27.32 1.66
CA VAL A 26 7.15 28.30 1.03
C VAL A 26 6.53 29.69 1.07
N LYS A 27 5.26 29.84 0.70
CA LYS A 27 4.56 31.14 0.74
C LYS A 27 4.52 31.71 2.16
N LYS A 28 4.22 30.89 3.17
CA LYS A 28 4.13 31.30 4.58
C LYS A 28 5.45 31.86 5.13
N PHE A 29 6.56 31.16 4.90
CA PHE A 29 7.85 31.51 5.52
C PHE A 29 8.75 32.39 4.65
N SER A 30 8.52 32.45 3.34
CA SER A 30 9.20 33.41 2.46
C SER A 30 8.45 34.74 2.30
N GLY A 31 7.12 34.75 2.49
CA GLY A 31 6.28 35.88 2.13
C GLY A 31 6.08 36.04 0.61
N VAL A 32 6.65 35.14 -0.19
CA VAL A 32 6.63 35.19 -1.66
C VAL A 32 5.93 33.96 -2.20
N GLU A 33 4.95 34.16 -3.07
CA GLU A 33 4.29 33.08 -3.78
C GLU A 33 5.09 32.71 -5.03
N LYS A 34 5.55 31.46 -5.10
CA LYS A 34 6.26 30.89 -6.26
C LYS A 34 5.36 29.90 -7.00
N PRO A 35 5.47 29.80 -8.34
CA PRO A 35 4.76 28.77 -9.09
C PRO A 35 5.09 27.37 -8.56
N LEU A 36 4.05 26.55 -8.39
CA LEU A 36 4.23 25.20 -7.84
C LEU A 36 5.13 24.34 -8.73
N GLU A 37 5.08 24.51 -10.05
CA GLU A 37 5.95 23.78 -10.98
C GLU A 37 7.44 24.05 -10.72
N GLU A 38 7.82 25.28 -10.36
CA GLU A 38 9.21 25.63 -10.09
C GLU A 38 9.70 24.98 -8.78
N LEU A 39 8.85 24.97 -7.74
CA LEU A 39 9.16 24.33 -6.46
C LEU A 39 9.33 22.81 -6.62
N LEU A 40 8.46 22.19 -7.40
CA LEU A 40 8.54 20.78 -7.72
C LEU A 40 9.74 20.45 -8.60
N ASP A 41 10.08 21.31 -9.56
CA ASP A 41 11.29 21.16 -10.37
C ASP A 41 12.57 21.16 -9.51
N ILE A 42 12.64 22.02 -8.48
CA ILE A 42 13.74 22.01 -7.49
C ILE A 42 13.77 20.66 -6.75
N LYS A 43 12.64 20.22 -6.19
CA LYS A 43 12.55 18.94 -5.46
C LYS A 43 13.04 17.78 -6.32
N PHE A 44 12.51 17.65 -7.53
CA PHE A 44 12.80 16.50 -8.41
C PHE A 44 14.18 16.59 -9.04
N SER A 45 14.63 17.76 -9.49
CA SER A 45 15.95 17.92 -10.11
C SER A 45 17.11 17.60 -9.15
N PHE A 46 16.92 17.85 -7.86
CA PHE A 46 17.91 17.56 -6.84
C PHE A 46 17.65 16.27 -6.06
N ASN A 47 16.58 15.54 -6.40
CA ASN A 47 16.19 14.30 -5.72
C ASN A 47 16.06 14.48 -4.19
N ILE A 48 15.43 15.58 -3.77
CA ILE A 48 15.15 15.87 -2.36
C ILE A 48 13.97 14.99 -1.92
N ASN A 49 14.27 13.97 -1.13
CA ASN A 49 13.27 12.96 -0.73
C ASN A 49 12.30 13.48 0.34
N ASN A 50 12.77 14.35 1.24
CA ASN A 50 11.96 14.89 2.34
C ASN A 50 11.24 16.18 1.90
N ASP A 51 9.91 16.22 2.00
CA ASP A 51 9.09 17.39 1.65
C ASP A 51 9.32 18.61 2.53
N TRP A 52 9.74 18.42 3.79
CA TRP A 52 10.14 19.51 4.68
C TRP A 52 11.43 20.17 4.19
N ASP A 53 12.42 19.36 3.77
CA ASP A 53 13.67 19.85 3.20
C ASP A 53 13.45 20.50 1.82
N ALA A 54 12.51 19.95 1.02
CA ALA A 54 12.08 20.59 -0.22
C ALA A 54 11.43 21.95 0.04
N SER A 55 10.68 22.10 1.14
CA SER A 55 10.12 23.38 1.57
C SER A 55 11.21 24.36 1.98
N ILE A 56 12.26 23.92 2.68
CA ILE A 56 13.45 24.75 2.97
C ILE A 56 14.12 25.22 1.66
N ALA A 57 14.40 24.30 0.73
CA ALA A 57 14.98 24.66 -0.57
C ALA A 57 14.09 25.66 -1.34
N GLY A 58 12.77 25.49 -1.27
CA GLY A 58 11.79 26.42 -1.85
C GLY A 58 11.79 27.80 -1.19
N ILE A 59 11.95 27.88 0.14
CA ILE A 59 12.07 29.17 0.86
C ILE A 59 13.35 29.89 0.45
N ILE A 60 14.48 29.17 0.38
CA ILE A 60 15.76 29.72 -0.09
C ILE A 60 15.58 30.26 -1.51
N TYR A 61 14.98 29.47 -2.40
CA TYR A 61 14.69 29.91 -3.76
C TYR A 61 13.85 31.19 -3.79
N ALA A 62 12.74 31.19 -3.04
CA ALA A 62 11.81 32.31 -2.98
C ALA A 62 12.46 33.60 -2.47
N LYS A 63 13.32 33.52 -1.45
CA LYS A 63 14.03 34.67 -0.86
C LYS A 63 15.29 35.08 -1.65
N SER A 64 15.86 34.21 -2.48
CA SER A 64 17.07 34.51 -3.25
C SER A 64 16.88 35.58 -4.34
N ASN A 65 15.64 35.86 -4.76
CA ASN A 65 15.30 36.70 -5.92
C ASN A 65 15.95 36.25 -7.25
N LEU A 66 16.47 35.02 -7.32
CA LEU A 66 17.01 34.45 -8.53
C LEU A 66 15.88 33.86 -9.40
N ASN A 67 16.10 33.83 -10.71
CA ASN A 67 15.32 32.96 -11.59
C ASN A 67 15.69 31.49 -11.33
N LEU A 68 14.80 30.58 -11.74
CA LEU A 68 14.94 29.14 -11.46
C LEU A 68 16.28 28.55 -11.95
N GLU A 69 16.71 28.88 -13.17
CA GLU A 69 17.95 28.35 -13.74
C GLU A 69 19.19 28.79 -12.96
N ASN A 70 19.29 30.08 -12.65
CA ASN A 70 20.40 30.64 -11.88
C ASN A 70 20.42 30.10 -10.45
N PHE A 71 19.25 29.98 -9.82
CA PHE A 71 19.13 29.37 -8.51
C PHE A 71 19.66 27.93 -8.53
N LYS A 72 19.15 27.10 -9.44
CA LYS A 72 19.58 25.69 -9.53
C LYS A 72 21.08 25.55 -9.74
N LYS A 73 21.69 26.42 -10.55
CA LYS A 73 23.15 26.41 -10.79
C LYS A 73 23.94 26.66 -9.50
N LEU A 74 23.54 27.64 -8.69
CA LEU A 74 24.23 28.00 -7.45
C LEU A 74 23.91 27.04 -6.30
N PHE A 75 22.68 26.56 -6.23
CA PHE A 75 22.18 25.70 -5.15
C PHE A 75 22.65 24.24 -5.27
N LYS A 76 23.06 23.80 -6.46
CA LYS A 76 23.39 22.39 -6.76
C LYS A 76 24.32 21.74 -5.73
N GLU A 77 25.40 22.41 -5.33
CA GLU A 77 26.39 21.86 -4.39
C GLU A 77 25.88 21.75 -2.94
N PHE A 78 24.80 22.47 -2.63
CA PHE A 78 24.19 22.58 -1.31
C PHE A 78 22.91 21.74 -1.17
N SER A 79 22.35 21.27 -2.29
CA SER A 79 21.07 20.56 -2.35
C SER A 79 21.04 19.17 -1.70
N ASN A 80 22.20 18.61 -1.31
CA ASN A 80 22.32 17.20 -0.96
C ASN A 80 22.15 16.87 0.54
N SER A 81 22.08 17.88 1.42
CA SER A 81 21.74 17.69 2.82
C SER A 81 21.18 18.98 3.42
N LEU A 82 20.34 18.85 4.43
CA LEU A 82 19.73 19.98 5.14
C LEU A 82 20.78 20.98 5.65
N ASP A 83 21.84 20.49 6.31
CA ASP A 83 22.93 21.35 6.83
C ASP A 83 23.53 22.25 5.76
N LYS A 84 23.73 21.73 4.55
CA LYS A 84 24.27 22.54 3.46
C LYS A 84 23.27 23.55 2.93
N MET A 85 21.98 23.23 2.94
CA MET A 85 20.94 24.21 2.60
C MET A 85 20.97 25.39 3.56
N TYR A 86 21.15 25.15 4.87
CA TYR A 86 21.32 26.21 5.87
C TYR A 86 22.61 27.01 5.64
N ILE A 87 23.74 26.36 5.32
CA ILE A 87 24.99 27.07 4.96
C ILE A 87 24.78 27.97 3.73
N PHE A 88 24.04 27.52 2.72
CA PHE A 88 23.73 28.35 1.56
C PHE A 88 22.87 29.56 1.95
N ALA A 89 21.86 29.34 2.80
CA ALA A 89 21.00 30.41 3.28
C ALA A 89 21.80 31.48 4.04
N GLU A 90 22.66 31.07 4.97
CA GLU A 90 23.54 31.98 5.72
C GLU A 90 24.46 32.79 4.80
N LYS A 91 25.11 32.14 3.82
CA LYS A 91 25.99 32.82 2.84
C LYS A 91 25.29 33.85 1.98
N ASN A 92 23.98 33.73 1.80
CA ASN A 92 23.17 34.64 1.01
C ASN A 92 22.29 35.55 1.89
N GLU A 93 22.55 35.60 3.20
CA GLU A 93 21.80 36.42 4.17
C GLU A 93 20.29 36.12 4.15
N ILE A 94 19.94 34.86 3.89
CA ILE A 94 18.55 34.38 3.86
C ILE A 94 18.21 33.80 5.24
N GLU A 95 17.28 34.46 5.92
CA GLU A 95 16.72 33.95 7.17
C GLU A 95 15.75 32.78 6.91
N LEU A 96 15.99 31.64 7.56
CA LEU A 96 15.14 30.45 7.51
C LEU A 96 14.32 30.32 8.80
N PRO A 97 13.12 29.71 8.74
CA PRO A 97 12.35 29.43 9.95
C PRO A 97 13.03 28.37 10.81
N VAL A 98 12.59 28.30 12.08
CA VAL A 98 12.87 27.15 12.94
C VAL A 98 12.27 25.90 12.28
N TYR A 99 13.05 24.82 12.21
CA TYR A 99 12.67 23.63 11.46
C TYR A 99 11.39 22.99 12.03
N GLU A 100 11.26 22.93 13.35
CA GLU A 100 10.07 22.41 14.02
C GLU A 100 8.81 23.21 13.66
N GLU A 101 8.89 24.55 13.62
CA GLU A 101 7.76 25.40 13.22
C GLU A 101 7.37 25.18 11.75
N LEU A 102 8.36 24.94 10.89
CA LEU A 102 8.12 24.58 9.49
C LEU A 102 7.39 23.26 9.38
N VAL A 103 7.83 22.23 10.11
CA VAL A 103 7.21 20.91 10.12
C VAL A 103 5.76 21.02 10.61
N ASP A 104 5.53 21.69 11.74
CA ASP A 104 4.18 21.87 12.30
C ASP A 104 3.24 22.57 11.31
N PHE A 105 3.72 23.63 10.66
CA PHE A 105 2.93 24.32 9.64
C PHE A 105 2.67 23.43 8.42
N PHE A 106 3.71 22.74 7.93
CA PHE A 106 3.59 21.83 6.79
C PHE A 106 2.54 20.75 7.05
N GLU A 107 2.61 20.08 8.21
CA GLU A 107 1.67 19.03 8.61
C GLU A 107 0.24 19.57 8.71
N SER A 108 0.06 20.80 9.20
CA SER A 108 -1.26 21.45 9.23
C SER A 108 -1.84 21.65 7.82
N ARG A 109 -1.00 21.96 6.83
CA ARG A 109 -1.40 22.14 5.43
C ARG A 109 -1.63 20.80 4.75
N TYR A 110 -0.79 19.82 5.01
CA TYR A 110 -0.95 18.45 4.54
C TYR A 110 -2.32 17.90 4.92
N ARG A 111 -2.70 18.02 6.20
CA ARG A 111 -4.02 17.55 6.69
C ARG A 111 -5.20 18.14 5.92
N ILE A 112 -5.09 19.39 5.46
CA ILE A 112 -6.11 20.08 4.65
C ILE A 112 -6.07 19.59 3.20
N HIS A 113 -4.88 19.47 2.63
CA HIS A 113 -4.69 19.06 1.24
C HIS A 113 -4.90 17.56 1.00
N ARG A 114 -5.09 16.73 2.03
CA ARG A 114 -5.60 15.35 1.87
C ARG A 114 -6.90 15.29 1.05
N LEU A 115 -7.69 16.37 1.01
CA LEU A 115 -8.87 16.51 0.12
C LEU A 115 -8.53 16.52 -1.38
N LYS A 116 -7.26 16.70 -1.75
CA LYS A 116 -6.77 16.70 -3.13
C LYS A 116 -6.18 15.35 -3.55
N GLU A 117 -6.15 14.38 -2.66
CA GLU A 117 -5.74 13.01 -2.99
C GLU A 117 -6.70 12.40 -4.00
N GLU A 118 -6.25 11.37 -4.71
CA GLU A 118 -7.06 10.72 -5.75
C GLU A 118 -6.97 9.20 -5.63
N MET A 119 -8.08 8.50 -5.85
CA MET A 119 -8.06 7.03 -5.91
C MET A 119 -7.33 6.57 -7.18
N ILE A 120 -6.36 5.68 -6.99
CA ILE A 120 -5.67 4.99 -8.10
C ILE A 120 -6.55 3.87 -8.66
N PHE A 121 -7.21 3.12 -7.77
CA PHE A 121 -8.13 2.06 -8.17
C PHE A 121 -9.58 2.54 -8.14
N PRO A 122 -10.29 2.56 -9.27
CA PRO A 122 -11.73 2.79 -9.28
C PRO A 122 -12.50 1.75 -8.46
N HIS A 123 -13.65 2.17 -7.92
CA HIS A 123 -14.51 1.33 -7.08
C HIS A 123 -14.93 0.00 -7.73
N ASP A 124 -15.19 -0.02 -9.04
CA ASP A 124 -15.58 -1.23 -9.77
C ASP A 124 -14.41 -2.24 -9.84
N VAL A 125 -13.17 -1.77 -9.92
CA VAL A 125 -11.98 -2.62 -9.90
C VAL A 125 -11.81 -3.24 -8.51
N LEU A 126 -11.90 -2.44 -7.45
CA LEU A 126 -11.84 -2.95 -6.07
C LEU A 126 -12.96 -3.95 -5.77
N GLU A 127 -14.17 -3.72 -6.27
CA GLU A 127 -15.28 -4.66 -6.13
C GLU A 127 -15.03 -5.99 -6.87
N ARG A 128 -14.40 -5.95 -8.05
CA ARG A 128 -14.02 -7.16 -8.77
C ARG A 128 -12.92 -7.94 -8.05
N ILE A 129 -11.99 -7.25 -7.39
CA ILE A 129 -10.94 -7.89 -6.61
C ILE A 129 -11.52 -8.51 -5.34
N SER A 130 -12.39 -7.79 -4.61
CA SER A 130 -13.04 -8.29 -3.39
C SER A 130 -13.93 -9.52 -3.63
N LYS A 131 -14.53 -9.64 -4.82
CA LYS A 131 -15.29 -10.85 -5.23
C LYS A 131 -14.41 -12.07 -5.52
N LYS A 132 -13.12 -11.87 -5.81
CA LYS A 132 -12.18 -12.95 -6.17
C LYS A 132 -11.31 -13.39 -5.00
N ALA A 133 -10.95 -12.45 -4.14
CA ALA A 133 -10.14 -12.73 -2.96
C ALA A 133 -11.02 -13.28 -1.83
N ASP A 134 -10.42 -14.14 -1.02
CA ASP A 134 -11.05 -14.60 0.21
C ASP A 134 -10.88 -13.57 1.32
N ILE A 135 -9.77 -12.81 1.29
CA ILE A 135 -9.43 -11.75 2.26
C ILE A 135 -8.76 -10.60 1.52
N LEU A 136 -9.26 -9.38 1.76
CA LEU A 136 -8.60 -8.12 1.38
C LEU A 136 -7.98 -7.47 2.62
N GLY A 137 -6.71 -7.10 2.48
CA GLY A 137 -5.93 -6.48 3.54
C GLY A 137 -5.35 -5.14 3.13
N VAL A 138 -5.08 -4.30 4.12
CA VAL A 138 -4.27 -3.08 3.98
C VAL A 138 -3.14 -3.14 5.00
N ILE A 139 -1.93 -2.82 4.56
CA ILE A 139 -0.78 -2.55 5.44
C ILE A 139 -0.13 -1.26 4.98
N THR A 140 -0.20 -0.23 5.81
CA THR A 140 0.29 1.11 5.47
C THR A 140 1.20 1.67 6.55
N GLY A 141 2.08 2.59 6.16
CA GLY A 141 2.83 3.44 7.09
C GLY A 141 2.04 4.68 7.53
N ARG A 142 0.81 4.87 7.07
CA ARG A 142 -0.01 5.99 7.57
C ARG A 142 -0.39 5.79 9.03
N PRO A 143 -0.38 6.87 9.85
CA PRO A 143 -1.14 6.91 11.07
C PRO A 143 -2.63 6.65 10.80
N PHE A 144 -3.31 6.07 11.77
CA PHE A 144 -4.72 5.73 11.69
C PHE A 144 -5.59 6.95 11.40
N GLU A 145 -5.27 8.12 11.97
CA GLU A 145 -6.00 9.37 11.68
C GLU A 145 -5.97 9.73 10.19
N ASP A 146 -4.82 9.55 9.53
CA ASP A 146 -4.64 9.85 8.10
C ASP A 146 -5.29 8.82 7.19
N LEU A 147 -5.17 7.53 7.55
CA LEU A 147 -5.86 6.47 6.86
C LEU A 147 -7.38 6.65 6.98
N ASP A 148 -7.90 6.89 8.19
CA ASP A 148 -9.32 7.01 8.47
C ASP A 148 -9.96 8.18 7.71
N PHE A 149 -9.30 9.34 7.66
CA PHE A 149 -9.74 10.45 6.82
C PHE A 149 -9.92 10.03 5.36
N SER A 150 -8.88 9.41 4.80
CA SER A 150 -8.84 9.07 3.37
C SER A 150 -9.82 7.95 3.03
N PHE A 151 -9.90 6.92 3.89
CA PHE A 151 -10.81 5.80 3.70
C PHE A 151 -12.28 6.22 3.85
N LYS A 152 -12.60 7.18 4.74
CA LYS A 152 -13.93 7.78 4.82
C LYS A 152 -14.25 8.59 3.58
N HIS A 153 -13.33 9.47 3.17
CA HIS A 153 -13.51 10.34 2.02
C HIS A 153 -13.78 9.54 0.74
N PHE A 154 -12.99 8.49 0.52
CA PHE A 154 -13.08 7.61 -0.65
C PHE A 154 -13.96 6.38 -0.47
N LYS A 155 -14.64 6.22 0.69
CA LYS A 155 -15.52 5.07 0.98
C LYS A 155 -14.85 3.71 0.76
N LEU A 156 -13.61 3.57 1.20
CA LEU A 156 -12.76 2.41 0.92
C LEU A 156 -12.96 1.26 1.93
N TYR A 157 -13.40 1.57 3.16
CA TYR A 157 -13.51 0.57 4.22
C TYR A 157 -14.36 -0.65 3.83
N ARG A 158 -15.39 -0.46 3.01
CA ARG A 158 -16.27 -1.53 2.51
C ARG A 158 -15.57 -2.68 1.79
N TYR A 159 -14.34 -2.49 1.31
CA TYR A 159 -13.61 -3.50 0.54
C TYR A 159 -12.66 -4.35 1.37
N PHE A 160 -12.21 -3.87 2.53
CA PHE A 160 -11.08 -4.44 3.25
C PHE A 160 -11.53 -5.10 4.55
N ASP A 161 -11.07 -6.33 4.77
CA ASP A 161 -11.39 -7.12 5.96
C ASP A 161 -10.47 -6.78 7.13
N TYR A 162 -9.19 -6.51 6.84
CA TYR A 162 -8.15 -6.23 7.82
C TYR A 162 -7.30 -5.05 7.40
N ILE A 163 -7.05 -4.15 8.33
CA ILE A 163 -6.26 -2.95 8.10
C ILE A 163 -5.21 -2.90 9.21
N ILE A 164 -3.95 -2.70 8.83
CA ILE A 164 -2.83 -2.44 9.72
C ILE A 164 -2.25 -1.09 9.35
N THR A 165 -2.18 -0.23 10.35
CA THR A 165 -1.66 1.13 10.30
C THR A 165 -0.36 1.24 11.07
N GLU A 166 0.27 2.41 11.02
CA GLU A 166 1.47 2.69 11.83
C GLU A 166 1.22 2.51 13.34
N ASP A 167 0.04 2.88 13.82
CA ASP A 167 -0.34 2.80 15.23
C ASP A 167 -0.47 1.37 15.76
N ASP A 168 -0.65 0.38 14.87
CA ASP A 168 -0.68 -1.04 15.23
C ASP A 168 0.73 -1.62 15.49
N ILE A 169 1.78 -0.87 15.15
CA ILE A 169 3.17 -1.30 15.25
C ILE A 169 3.79 -0.74 16.54
N PRO A 170 4.26 -1.61 17.47
CA PRO A 170 4.63 -1.16 18.81
C PRO A 170 5.95 -0.35 18.84
N GLU A 171 6.84 -0.55 17.88
CA GLU A 171 8.14 0.12 17.83
C GLU A 171 8.46 0.58 16.39
N PRO A 172 9.09 1.76 16.19
CA PRO A 172 9.43 2.26 14.86
C PRO A 172 10.30 1.31 14.02
N GLU A 173 11.19 0.57 14.67
CA GLU A 173 12.08 -0.42 14.04
C GLU A 173 11.32 -1.61 13.41
N LEU A 174 10.09 -1.85 13.87
CA LEU A 174 9.21 -2.90 13.39
C LEU A 174 8.30 -2.44 12.25
N ARG A 175 8.40 -1.18 11.81
CA ARG A 175 7.71 -0.68 10.61
C ARG A 175 8.37 -1.24 9.35
N LYS A 176 7.74 -1.05 8.19
CA LYS A 176 8.36 -1.39 6.89
C LYS A 176 9.78 -0.78 6.84
N PRO A 177 10.83 -1.54 6.47
CA PRO A 177 10.83 -2.82 5.76
C PRO A 177 10.85 -4.08 6.63
N SER A 178 10.61 -3.99 7.95
CA SER A 178 10.49 -5.16 8.82
C SER A 178 9.37 -6.11 8.37
N SER A 179 9.52 -7.41 8.62
CA SER A 179 8.46 -8.40 8.33
C SER A 179 7.29 -8.35 9.31
N TYR A 180 7.44 -7.62 10.42
CA TYR A 180 6.48 -7.60 11.53
C TYR A 180 5.04 -7.23 11.12
N PRO A 181 4.77 -6.24 10.24
CA PRO A 181 3.40 -5.93 9.84
C PRO A 181 2.69 -7.11 9.15
N LEU A 182 3.41 -7.88 8.32
CA LEU A 182 2.87 -9.10 7.72
C LEU A 182 2.66 -10.22 8.76
N GLU A 183 3.56 -10.35 9.73
CA GLU A 183 3.40 -11.29 10.84
C GLU A 183 2.15 -10.97 11.65
N LEU A 184 1.92 -9.69 11.94
CA LEU A 184 0.72 -9.20 12.62
C LEU A 184 -0.55 -9.49 11.80
N PHE A 185 -0.51 -9.26 10.48
CA PHE A 185 -1.60 -9.56 9.55
C PHE A 185 -1.98 -11.03 9.57
N PHE A 186 -0.98 -11.92 9.41
CA PHE A 186 -1.22 -13.35 9.34
C PHE A 186 -1.42 -14.03 10.70
N LYS A 187 -1.05 -13.39 11.82
CA LYS A 187 -1.33 -13.94 13.17
C LYS A 187 -2.81 -14.19 13.41
N LYS A 188 -3.67 -13.34 12.84
CA LYS A 188 -5.13 -13.42 12.99
C LYS A 188 -5.78 -14.35 11.96
N LEU A 189 -5.00 -14.97 11.06
CA LEU A 189 -5.50 -15.67 9.88
C LEU A 189 -4.81 -17.01 9.65
N SER A 190 -5.59 -18.10 9.61
CA SER A 190 -5.15 -19.32 8.93
C SER A 190 -5.27 -19.10 7.42
N TYR A 191 -4.16 -18.97 6.71
CA TYR A 191 -4.18 -18.74 5.26
C TYR A 191 -3.69 -19.96 4.48
N GLU A 192 -4.32 -20.19 3.33
CA GLU A 192 -3.82 -21.07 2.28
C GLU A 192 -3.38 -20.24 1.08
N GLU A 193 -2.24 -20.61 0.49
CA GLU A 193 -1.72 -19.97 -0.72
C GLU A 193 -2.76 -19.99 -1.86
N PRO A 194 -2.80 -18.97 -2.73
CA PRO A 194 -1.82 -17.87 -2.89
C PRO A 194 -2.11 -16.62 -2.02
N ALA A 195 -1.05 -15.88 -1.67
CA ALA A 195 -1.13 -14.55 -1.03
C ALA A 195 -0.35 -13.53 -1.84
N PHE A 196 -0.89 -12.32 -2.00
CA PHE A 196 -0.30 -11.24 -2.77
C PHE A 196 -0.16 -10.00 -1.91
N TYR A 197 0.93 -9.27 -2.09
CA TYR A 197 1.13 -7.94 -1.53
C TYR A 197 1.40 -6.97 -2.68
N ILE A 198 0.60 -5.92 -2.78
CA ILE A 198 0.70 -4.89 -3.81
C ILE A 198 1.30 -3.64 -3.15
N GLY A 199 2.51 -3.25 -3.57
CA GLY A 199 3.26 -2.12 -3.04
C GLY A 199 3.96 -1.36 -4.16
N ASP A 200 4.40 -0.15 -3.91
CA ASP A 200 5.14 0.67 -4.87
C ASP A 200 6.59 0.95 -4.44
N THR A 201 6.94 0.68 -3.17
CA THR A 201 8.26 1.00 -2.62
C THR A 201 9.19 -0.21 -2.47
N ASN A 202 10.49 0.06 -2.37
CA ASN A 202 11.49 -0.95 -2.01
C ASN A 202 11.33 -1.42 -0.55
N ALA A 203 10.72 -0.61 0.32
CA ALA A 203 10.44 -1.01 1.69
C ALA A 203 9.39 -2.12 1.74
N ASP A 204 8.35 -2.04 0.91
CA ASP A 204 7.35 -3.10 0.75
C ASP A 204 7.97 -4.40 0.24
N LEU A 205 8.80 -4.30 -0.81
CA LEU A 205 9.49 -5.45 -1.38
C LEU A 205 10.33 -6.17 -0.32
N LYS A 206 11.15 -5.41 0.44
CA LYS A 206 12.00 -5.95 1.50
C LYS A 206 11.17 -6.57 2.64
N MET A 207 10.06 -5.96 3.02
CA MET A 207 9.14 -6.53 4.01
C MET A 207 8.64 -7.91 3.57
N VAL A 208 8.17 -8.04 2.34
CA VAL A 208 7.68 -9.32 1.80
C VAL A 208 8.81 -10.36 1.73
N GLU A 209 9.99 -9.98 1.27
CA GLU A 209 11.15 -10.89 1.21
C GLU A 209 11.59 -11.37 2.59
N SER A 210 11.66 -10.45 3.56
CA SER A 210 12.01 -10.75 4.94
C SER A 210 10.98 -11.70 5.56
N PHE A 211 9.69 -11.42 5.36
CA PHE A 211 8.59 -12.25 5.86
C PHE A 211 8.65 -13.67 5.30
N ASN A 212 8.79 -13.81 3.98
CA ASN A 212 8.88 -15.10 3.32
C ASN A 212 10.09 -15.91 3.80
N ARG A 213 11.26 -15.26 3.95
CA ARG A 213 12.49 -15.90 4.42
C ARG A 213 12.37 -16.37 5.86
N LYS A 214 11.78 -15.55 6.73
CA LYS A 214 11.68 -15.83 8.17
C LYS A 214 10.61 -16.88 8.50
N ASN A 215 9.49 -16.88 7.77
CA ASN A 215 8.31 -17.68 8.11
C ASN A 215 8.06 -18.85 7.14
N GLU A 216 8.98 -19.10 6.20
CA GLU A 216 8.85 -20.13 5.14
C GLU A 216 7.53 -20.01 4.37
N LYS A 217 7.17 -18.78 4.01
CA LYS A 217 5.93 -18.43 3.31
C LYS A 217 6.20 -17.98 1.87
N ASN A 218 5.14 -17.91 1.07
CA ASN A 218 5.19 -17.49 -0.33
C ASN A 218 4.20 -16.35 -0.64
N VAL A 219 4.33 -15.24 0.08
CA VAL A 219 3.62 -13.99 -0.27
C VAL A 219 4.28 -13.40 -1.50
N GLN A 220 3.49 -13.15 -2.54
CA GLN A 220 3.99 -12.68 -3.82
C GLN A 220 3.87 -11.17 -3.89
N PHE A 221 5.01 -10.50 -3.98
CA PHE A 221 5.04 -9.06 -4.22
C PHE A 221 4.63 -8.73 -5.66
N VAL A 222 3.76 -7.75 -5.82
CA VAL A 222 3.33 -7.15 -7.07
C VAL A 222 3.67 -5.66 -6.99
N LEU A 223 4.57 -5.21 -7.86
CA LEU A 223 4.95 -3.80 -7.92
C LEU A 223 3.86 -3.00 -8.64
N MET A 224 3.39 -1.92 -8.01
CA MET A 224 2.65 -0.88 -8.70
C MET A 224 3.65 0.09 -9.33
N GLU A 225 3.89 -0.06 -10.63
CA GLU A 225 4.86 0.79 -11.34
C GLU A 225 4.36 2.24 -11.43
N ASN A 226 5.27 3.17 -11.13
CA ASN A 226 5.09 4.60 -11.28
C ASN A 226 6.39 5.24 -11.80
N GLN A 227 6.36 6.55 -12.00
CA GLN A 227 7.52 7.26 -12.56
C GLN A 227 8.75 7.28 -11.62
N HIS A 228 8.55 7.05 -10.33
CA HIS A 228 9.55 7.18 -9.27
C HIS A 228 10.17 5.85 -8.83
N ASN A 229 9.65 4.71 -9.28
CA ASN A 229 10.09 3.38 -8.83
C ASN A 229 10.58 2.45 -9.96
N LYS A 230 10.95 3.01 -11.12
CA LYS A 230 11.47 2.27 -12.28
C LYS A 230 12.77 1.52 -12.00
N ASP A 231 13.49 1.90 -10.94
CA ASP A 231 14.72 1.26 -10.48
C ASP A 231 14.45 -0.03 -9.68
N ILE A 232 13.21 -0.23 -9.21
CA ILE A 232 12.80 -1.47 -8.55
C ILE A 232 12.73 -2.59 -9.60
N LYS A 233 13.83 -3.33 -9.75
CA LYS A 233 13.93 -4.44 -10.70
C LYS A 233 13.04 -5.62 -10.29
N THR A 234 11.90 -5.78 -10.95
CA THR A 234 10.99 -6.93 -10.80
C THR A 234 11.16 -7.98 -11.89
N ASP A 235 11.78 -7.66 -13.03
CA ASP A 235 11.77 -8.42 -14.29
C ASP A 235 12.13 -9.93 -14.18
N ILE A 236 13.19 -10.27 -13.45
CA ILE A 236 13.60 -11.68 -13.24
C ILE A 236 12.72 -12.35 -12.19
N LYS A 237 12.19 -11.58 -11.23
CA LYS A 237 11.29 -12.06 -10.20
C LYS A 237 9.90 -12.30 -10.75
N GLU A 238 9.38 -11.51 -11.68
CA GLU A 238 8.04 -11.73 -12.24
C GLU A 238 7.98 -13.01 -13.06
N THR A 239 8.96 -13.22 -13.95
CA THR A 239 9.08 -14.47 -14.70
C THR A 239 9.34 -15.66 -13.77
N ARG A 240 10.22 -15.52 -12.76
CA ARG A 240 10.41 -16.57 -11.74
C ARG A 240 9.17 -16.81 -10.89
N ASN A 241 8.46 -15.78 -10.48
CA ASN A 241 7.25 -15.85 -9.67
C ASN A 241 6.15 -16.54 -10.47
N MET A 242 6.02 -16.22 -11.77
CA MET A 242 5.11 -16.93 -12.65
C MET A 242 5.51 -18.40 -12.81
N LEU A 243 6.80 -18.70 -12.99
CA LEU A 243 7.29 -20.08 -13.05
C LEU A 243 7.11 -20.84 -11.73
N TYR A 244 7.29 -20.18 -10.58
CA TYR A 244 7.02 -20.75 -9.26
C TYR A 244 5.52 -20.95 -9.02
N ARG A 245 4.66 -19.99 -9.41
CA ARG A 245 3.18 -20.16 -9.38
C ARG A 245 2.77 -21.39 -10.18
N LEU A 246 3.30 -21.53 -11.39
CA LEU A 246 3.04 -22.70 -12.23
C LEU A 246 3.62 -23.97 -11.60
N TYR A 247 4.77 -23.91 -10.94
CA TYR A 247 5.41 -25.06 -10.29
C TYR A 247 4.61 -25.57 -9.10
N HIS A 248 4.20 -24.67 -8.19
CA HIS A 248 3.35 -25.02 -7.05
C HIS A 248 1.97 -25.51 -7.49
N ALA A 249 1.46 -25.00 -8.62
CA ALA A 249 0.26 -25.51 -9.27
C ALA A 249 0.48 -26.84 -10.02
N ASN A 250 1.67 -27.46 -9.92
CA ASN A 250 2.11 -28.67 -10.62
C ASN A 250 2.01 -28.58 -12.16
N LEU A 251 1.92 -27.38 -12.72
CA LEU A 251 1.83 -27.12 -14.15
C LEU A 251 3.21 -27.08 -14.83
N VAL A 252 4.29 -26.89 -14.08
CA VAL A 252 5.66 -27.01 -14.59
C VAL A 252 6.53 -27.79 -13.62
N SER A 253 7.59 -28.39 -14.12
CA SER A 253 8.70 -28.99 -13.36
C SER A 253 10.01 -28.37 -13.81
N PHE A 254 11.11 -28.52 -13.06
CA PHE A 254 12.41 -28.04 -13.48
C PHE A 254 13.53 -29.05 -13.25
N THR A 255 14.56 -28.97 -14.08
CA THR A 255 15.85 -29.65 -13.87
C THR A 255 16.96 -28.61 -13.80
N ARG A 256 18.02 -28.86 -13.02
CA ARG A 256 19.19 -27.96 -12.91
C ARG A 256 20.43 -28.60 -13.53
N LYS A 257 21.17 -27.84 -14.33
CA LYS A 257 22.45 -28.26 -14.91
C LYS A 257 23.52 -27.21 -14.61
N LYS A 258 24.68 -27.64 -14.13
CA LYS A 258 25.80 -26.74 -13.83
C LYS A 258 26.50 -26.33 -15.13
N ASP A 259 26.66 -25.04 -15.35
CA ASP A 259 27.40 -24.49 -16.48
C ASP A 259 28.90 -24.74 -16.28
N LYS A 260 29.52 -25.51 -17.18
CA LYS A 260 30.94 -25.90 -17.08
C LYS A 260 31.92 -24.75 -17.35
N LYS A 261 31.48 -23.65 -17.96
CA LYS A 261 32.31 -22.46 -18.24
C LYS A 261 32.17 -21.39 -17.17
N LYS A 262 30.95 -21.15 -16.67
CA LYS A 262 30.63 -20.00 -15.79
C LYS A 262 30.30 -20.37 -14.34
N GLY A 263 30.20 -21.66 -14.02
CA GLY A 263 30.10 -22.17 -12.65
C GLY A 263 28.71 -22.11 -11.99
N TRP A 264 27.74 -21.38 -12.56
CA TRP A 264 26.38 -21.28 -12.05
C TRP A 264 25.44 -22.40 -12.55
N TYR A 265 24.29 -22.57 -11.88
CA TYR A 265 23.25 -23.52 -12.28
C TYR A 265 22.24 -22.88 -13.25
N ILE A 266 21.97 -23.55 -14.36
CA ILE A 266 20.92 -23.21 -15.32
C ILE A 266 19.72 -24.12 -15.06
N TYR A 267 18.53 -23.51 -14.94
CA TYR A 267 17.27 -24.19 -14.69
C TYR A 267 16.49 -24.36 -16.00
N TYR A 268 16.14 -25.60 -16.35
CA TYR A 268 15.30 -25.93 -17.50
C TYR A 268 13.91 -26.29 -17.00
N TRP A 269 12.91 -25.51 -17.41
CA TRP A 269 11.52 -25.68 -17.02
C TRP A 269 10.75 -26.48 -18.08
N THR A 270 9.92 -27.42 -17.63
CA THR A 270 9.12 -28.31 -18.49
C THR A 270 7.65 -28.21 -18.09
N PHE A 271 6.75 -27.98 -19.04
CA PHE A 271 5.32 -27.88 -18.77
C PHE A 271 4.63 -29.25 -18.70
N ASN A 272 3.78 -29.42 -17.68
CA ASN A 272 3.10 -30.67 -17.35
C ASN A 272 1.61 -30.59 -17.72
N HIS A 273 1.29 -30.75 -19.01
CA HIS A 273 -0.09 -30.62 -19.52
C HIS A 273 -1.12 -31.55 -18.84
N LYS A 274 -0.69 -32.70 -18.32
CA LYS A 274 -1.57 -33.68 -17.66
C LYS A 274 -2.18 -33.16 -16.34
N ASN A 275 -1.54 -32.19 -15.70
CA ASN A 275 -1.94 -31.69 -14.38
C ASN A 275 -2.97 -30.56 -14.43
N ILE A 276 -3.29 -30.01 -15.61
CA ILE A 276 -4.25 -28.90 -15.74
C ILE A 276 -5.65 -29.31 -15.26
N LYS A 277 -6.11 -30.51 -15.64
CA LYS A 277 -7.43 -31.02 -15.21
C LYS A 277 -7.47 -31.24 -13.69
N HIS A 278 -6.40 -31.81 -13.14
CA HIS A 278 -6.25 -32.00 -11.69
C HIS A 278 -6.24 -30.67 -10.94
N LEU A 279 -5.47 -29.69 -11.42
CA LEU A 279 -5.40 -28.34 -10.83
C LEU A 279 -6.77 -27.66 -10.84
N ASN A 280 -7.52 -27.74 -11.93
CA ASN A 280 -8.86 -27.15 -11.99
C ASN A 280 -9.77 -27.75 -10.91
N THR A 281 -9.71 -29.07 -10.72
CA THR A 281 -10.45 -29.75 -9.65
C THR A 281 -9.98 -29.32 -8.26
N GLU A 282 -8.67 -29.24 -8.02
CA GLU A 282 -8.10 -28.77 -6.75
C GLU A 282 -8.45 -27.31 -6.44
N LEU A 283 -8.39 -26.41 -7.42
CA LEU A 283 -8.80 -25.01 -7.27
C LEU A 283 -10.27 -24.89 -6.90
N LYS A 284 -11.13 -25.69 -7.54
CA LYS A 284 -12.55 -25.77 -7.19
C LYS A 284 -12.76 -26.33 -5.79
N LYS A 285 -12.01 -27.35 -5.37
CA LYS A 285 -12.06 -27.87 -3.99
C LYS A 285 -11.59 -26.85 -2.94
N ASN A 286 -10.51 -26.13 -3.21
CA ASN A 286 -10.02 -25.08 -2.31
C ASN A 286 -11.03 -23.93 -2.21
N ARG A 287 -11.60 -23.49 -3.35
CA ARG A 287 -12.70 -22.53 -3.34
C ARG A 287 -13.90 -23.04 -2.54
N LEU A 288 -14.25 -24.32 -2.66
CA LEU A 288 -15.31 -24.94 -1.87
C LEU A 288 -15.02 -24.87 -0.37
N LYS A 289 -13.79 -25.23 0.02
CA LYS A 289 -13.31 -25.16 1.40
C LYS A 289 -13.42 -23.73 1.95
N ASN A 290 -12.91 -22.74 1.20
CA ASN A 290 -12.91 -21.34 1.62
C ASN A 290 -14.34 -20.79 1.75
N LEU A 291 -15.24 -21.12 0.81
CA LEU A 291 -16.66 -20.75 0.93
C LEU A 291 -17.28 -21.36 2.19
N LYS A 292 -16.95 -22.61 2.53
CA LYS A 292 -17.42 -23.26 3.77
C LYS A 292 -16.86 -22.59 5.03
N GLU A 293 -15.58 -22.21 5.01
CA GLU A 293 -14.96 -21.44 6.11
C GLU A 293 -15.59 -20.06 6.25
N ARG A 294 -15.89 -19.38 5.13
CA ARG A 294 -16.61 -18.11 5.13
C ARG A 294 -18.00 -18.26 5.74
N VAL A 295 -18.78 -19.27 5.37
CA VAL A 295 -20.08 -19.56 6.02
C VAL A 295 -19.91 -19.81 7.53
N LYS A 296 -18.86 -20.53 7.93
CA LYS A 296 -18.54 -20.76 9.35
C LYS A 296 -18.21 -19.47 10.09
N ARG A 297 -17.51 -18.52 9.46
CA ARG A 297 -17.26 -17.18 10.02
C ARG A 297 -18.57 -16.39 10.12
N GLU A 298 -19.32 -16.33 9.03
CA GLU A 298 -20.60 -15.61 8.94
C GLU A 298 -21.65 -16.09 9.97
N SER A 299 -21.59 -17.37 10.35
CA SER A 299 -22.48 -17.98 11.35
C SER A 299 -22.00 -17.86 12.80
N LYS A 300 -20.69 -17.72 13.04
CA LYS A 300 -20.12 -17.61 14.40
C LYS A 300 -19.88 -16.19 14.86
N SER A 301 -19.51 -15.30 13.93
CA SER A 301 -19.13 -13.93 14.24
C SER A 301 -20.34 -13.01 14.16
N LEU A 302 -20.42 -12.07 15.11
CA LEU A 302 -21.37 -10.98 15.06
C LEU A 302 -20.83 -9.89 14.15
N PHE A 303 -21.65 -9.45 13.20
CA PHE A 303 -21.32 -8.35 12.30
C PHE A 303 -22.28 -7.20 12.53
N PHE A 304 -21.73 -6.00 12.43
CA PHE A 304 -22.45 -4.75 12.49
C PHE A 304 -22.35 -4.09 11.12
N ALA A 305 -23.47 -3.67 10.57
CA ALA A 305 -23.54 -3.00 9.29
C ALA A 305 -24.11 -1.60 9.46
N CYS A 306 -23.69 -0.69 8.59
CA CYS A 306 -24.34 0.59 8.45
C CYS A 306 -25.64 0.46 7.64
N ASN A 307 -26.71 1.17 8.03
CA ASN A 307 -27.97 1.23 7.28
C ASN A 307 -27.77 1.70 5.83
N ASN A 308 -26.87 2.67 5.64
CA ASN A 308 -26.49 3.20 4.35
C ASN A 308 -25.57 2.26 3.54
N LYS A 309 -25.32 1.03 4.03
CA LYS A 309 -24.42 0.03 3.44
C LYS A 309 -23.01 0.57 3.18
N CYS A 310 -22.60 1.53 4.00
CA CYS A 310 -21.28 2.15 3.95
C CYS A 310 -20.19 1.16 4.33
N ILE A 311 -20.39 0.43 5.43
CA ILE A 311 -19.36 -0.40 6.03
C ILE A 311 -19.99 -1.56 6.79
N ARG A 312 -19.19 -2.61 6.96
CA ARG A 312 -19.51 -3.79 7.75
C ARG A 312 -18.30 -4.17 8.59
N PHE A 313 -18.50 -4.28 9.89
CA PHE A 313 -17.45 -4.59 10.86
C PHE A 313 -17.81 -5.84 11.66
N ASP A 314 -16.80 -6.58 12.09
CA ASP A 314 -16.99 -7.52 13.18
C ASP A 314 -17.14 -6.78 14.53
N PHE A 315 -17.42 -7.52 15.60
CA PHE A 315 -17.66 -6.94 16.92
C PHE A 315 -16.48 -6.13 17.46
N ASP A 316 -15.24 -6.61 17.29
CA ASP A 316 -14.05 -5.95 17.80
C ASP A 316 -13.81 -4.63 17.05
N GLN A 317 -13.92 -4.67 15.72
CA GLN A 317 -13.85 -3.48 14.89
C GLN A 317 -14.97 -2.48 15.23
N ALA A 318 -16.21 -2.95 15.36
CA ALA A 318 -17.33 -2.09 15.73
C ALA A 318 -17.11 -1.43 17.10
N THR A 319 -16.52 -2.14 18.06
CA THR A 319 -16.15 -1.60 19.37
C THR A 319 -15.13 -0.47 19.26
N ASN A 320 -14.10 -0.63 18.43
CA ASN A 320 -13.08 0.41 18.18
C ASN A 320 -13.68 1.70 17.59
N PHE A 321 -14.77 1.59 16.83
CA PHE A 321 -15.51 2.73 16.28
C PHE A 321 -16.75 3.11 17.10
N ASN A 322 -16.86 2.63 18.35
CA ASN A 322 -18.00 2.88 19.24
C ASN A 322 -19.37 2.60 18.59
N PHE A 323 -19.44 1.56 17.75
CA PHE A 323 -20.61 1.16 16.96
C PHE A 323 -21.15 2.28 16.06
N LYS A 324 -20.33 3.25 15.66
CA LYS A 324 -20.68 4.27 14.68
C LYS A 324 -19.98 4.00 13.37
N CYS A 325 -20.71 4.17 12.27
CA CYS A 325 -20.18 4.03 10.94
C CYS A 325 -19.16 5.16 10.69
N PRO A 326 -17.88 4.86 10.42
CA PRO A 326 -16.92 5.89 10.08
C PRO A 326 -17.31 6.70 8.85
N GLU A 327 -17.93 6.10 7.82
CA GLU A 327 -18.22 6.83 6.58
C GLU A 327 -19.38 7.85 6.70
N CYS A 328 -20.40 7.59 7.53
CA CYS A 328 -21.60 8.45 7.59
C CYS A 328 -21.98 8.91 9.00
N GLY A 329 -21.30 8.42 10.05
CA GLY A 329 -21.55 8.80 11.45
C GLY A 329 -22.77 8.13 12.09
N GLU A 330 -23.60 7.42 11.34
CA GLU A 330 -24.77 6.72 11.88
C GLU A 330 -24.39 5.55 12.79
N LEU A 331 -25.26 5.24 13.75
CA LEU A 331 -25.13 4.02 14.55
C LEU A 331 -25.27 2.79 13.66
N MET A 332 -24.32 1.88 13.81
CA MET A 332 -24.33 0.59 13.14
C MET A 332 -25.32 -0.32 13.86
N HIS A 333 -26.02 -1.15 13.08
CA HIS A 333 -26.93 -2.16 13.59
C HIS A 333 -26.29 -3.53 13.42
N GLN A 334 -26.66 -4.47 14.29
CA GLN A 334 -26.28 -5.86 14.09
C GLN A 334 -26.93 -6.37 12.79
N GLU A 335 -26.12 -6.87 11.88
CA GLU A 335 -26.60 -7.41 10.60
C GLU A 335 -27.08 -8.86 10.78
N ASP A 336 -28.25 -9.18 10.21
CA ASP A 336 -28.70 -10.56 10.07
C ASP A 336 -28.08 -11.19 8.80
N ASN A 337 -27.03 -11.98 9.02
CA ASN A 337 -26.26 -12.61 7.93
C ASN A 337 -26.99 -13.75 7.23
N LYS A 338 -28.22 -14.13 7.63
CA LYS A 338 -28.95 -15.27 7.02
C LYS A 338 -28.97 -15.22 5.49
N LYS A 339 -29.27 -14.05 4.90
CA LYS A 339 -29.32 -13.90 3.43
C LYS A 339 -27.96 -14.09 2.76
N ILE A 340 -26.88 -13.66 3.42
CA ILE A 340 -25.50 -13.84 2.94
C ILE A 340 -25.14 -15.32 3.01
N ILE A 341 -25.44 -15.97 4.14
CA ILE A 341 -25.23 -17.41 4.34
C ILE A 341 -25.99 -18.21 3.27
N GLU A 342 -27.27 -17.93 3.04
CA GLU A 342 -28.06 -18.60 1.99
C GLU A 342 -27.45 -18.45 0.59
N LYS A 343 -26.91 -17.26 0.26
CA LYS A 343 -26.25 -17.02 -1.02
C LYS A 343 -24.96 -17.82 -1.14
N LEU A 344 -24.14 -17.82 -0.10
CA LEU A 344 -22.90 -18.60 -0.03
C LEU A 344 -23.20 -20.10 -0.12
N GLU A 345 -24.24 -20.59 0.56
CA GLU A 345 -24.69 -21.99 0.49
C GLU A 345 -25.18 -22.37 -0.91
N LYS A 346 -25.86 -21.48 -1.63
CA LYS A 346 -26.23 -21.71 -3.03
C LYS A 346 -24.99 -21.82 -3.93
N GLU A 347 -23.99 -20.96 -3.73
CA GLU A 347 -22.74 -21.01 -4.49
C GLU A 347 -21.95 -22.28 -4.18
N ILE A 348 -21.89 -22.69 -2.91
CA ILE A 348 -21.34 -23.97 -2.46
C ILE A 348 -22.04 -25.13 -3.17
N LYS A 349 -23.38 -25.18 -3.19
CA LYS A 349 -24.15 -26.23 -3.87
C LYS A 349 -23.87 -26.29 -5.38
N ALA A 350 -23.75 -25.14 -6.04
CA ALA A 350 -23.40 -25.08 -7.45
C ALA A 350 -21.99 -25.64 -7.70
N LEU A 351 -21.02 -25.23 -6.89
CA LEU A 351 -19.64 -25.68 -6.99
C LEU A 351 -19.48 -27.18 -6.66
N GLU A 352 -20.23 -27.70 -5.69
CA GLU A 352 -20.30 -29.13 -5.37
C GLU A 352 -20.88 -29.95 -6.53
N LYS A 353 -21.85 -29.41 -7.26
CA LYS A 353 -22.42 -30.05 -8.45
C LYS A 353 -21.43 -30.10 -9.61
N GLU A 354 -20.57 -29.10 -9.76
CA GLU A 354 -19.50 -29.09 -10.78
C GLU A 354 -18.29 -29.97 -10.42
N LEU A 355 -18.17 -30.38 -9.16
CA LEU A 355 -17.11 -31.25 -8.65
C LEU A 355 -17.49 -32.73 -8.63
N LYS A 356 -18.78 -33.05 -8.79
CA LYS A 356 -19.30 -34.40 -9.08
C LYS A 356 -19.18 -34.69 -10.57
#